data_AF-J9BKD6-F1
#
_entry.id   AF-J9BKD6-F1
#
_cell.length_a   1.000
_cell.length_b   1.000
_cell.length_c   1.000
_cell.angle_alpha   90.00
_cell.angle_beta   90.00
_cell.angle_gamma   90.00
#
_symmetry.space_group_name_H-M   'P 1'
#
loop_
_entity.id
_entity.type
_entity.pdbx_description
1 polymer ?
#
loop_
_entity_poly.entity_id
_entity_poly.type
_entity_poly.pdbx_seq_one_letter_code
_entity_poly.pdbx_strand_id
1 'polypeptide(L)'
;MLKKLLEIFHGSKSTRNKSNEHQKIIPYSNNKLDNAHLEFLKYINKKDYTKVPNYWCEYIGKIDATISELLHMELLTKPNEIQLLETNTVKTLKELAKNNGIKGYSKLKKSEIIETLLQNLSKEDIYQAHKNLTIYVLTPDGEKLVNDYQEQKNTERNQLIFRIAQCIEDNNLIAAAKAVIKYEQQQVFNRGLGIDWNTVEPNQLLNTSSEIFNLTFHGLDNTEEFKKLIKKHLIIGELLGEDIGKISNSFLTETTEEIKCSSLESFLKNPHGGYASRMNSSNNDKVELYLHYVLFKASNHKRLNNLLSVQAGDGIEILKTESPEECSICGNVKNIYLWDEVEYIPKLPLHFGCRCLYIAYFKQSKY
;
A
#
# COMPACT_ATOMS: atom_id res chain seq x y z
N MET A 1 26.43 3.72 -25.46
CA MET A 1 25.85 5.01 -25.88
C MET A 1 25.32 5.75 -24.64
N LEU A 2 26.21 5.95 -23.65
CA LEU A 2 25.87 6.47 -22.31
C LEU A 2 27.08 7.28 -21.76
N LYS A 3 27.61 8.19 -22.58
CA LYS A 3 28.80 9.00 -22.26
C LYS A 3 28.69 10.45 -22.76
N LYS A 4 27.45 10.96 -22.91
CA LYS A 4 27.17 12.26 -23.54
C LYS A 4 26.13 13.13 -22.80
N LEU A 5 25.98 12.95 -21.48
CA LEU A 5 25.01 13.69 -20.66
C LEU A 5 25.61 14.37 -19.41
N LEU A 6 26.93 14.63 -19.37
CA LEU A 6 27.61 15.23 -18.20
C LEU A 6 28.51 16.43 -18.54
N GLU A 7 28.15 17.26 -19.52
CA GLU A 7 28.90 18.49 -19.85
C GLU A 7 28.00 19.71 -20.14
N ILE A 8 27.01 20.01 -19.27
CA ILE A 8 26.20 21.24 -19.40
C ILE A 8 26.11 22.04 -18.09
N PHE A 9 27.16 22.02 -17.25
CA PHE A 9 27.21 22.97 -16.13
C PHE A 9 28.63 23.47 -15.87
N HIS A 10 29.13 24.36 -16.74
CA HIS A 10 30.01 25.43 -16.30
C HIS A 10 29.95 26.64 -17.26
N GLY A 11 29.59 27.79 -16.69
CA GLY A 11 30.02 29.09 -17.20
C GLY A 11 28.89 30.03 -17.59
N SER A 12 28.61 31.03 -16.74
CA SER A 12 28.73 32.44 -17.16
C SER A 12 28.57 33.37 -15.96
N LYS A 13 29.53 34.29 -15.83
CA LYS A 13 29.57 35.38 -14.86
C LYS A 13 28.75 36.58 -15.36
N SER A 14 28.02 37.17 -14.41
CA SER A 14 27.86 38.61 -14.14
C SER A 14 27.69 39.60 -15.31
N THR A 15 26.54 40.28 -15.34
CA THR A 15 26.47 41.73 -15.54
C THR A 15 25.42 42.36 -14.61
N ARG A 16 25.80 43.53 -14.10
CA ARG A 16 25.16 44.35 -13.06
C ARG A 16 24.32 45.43 -13.76
N ASN A 17 23.10 45.68 -13.31
CA ASN A 17 22.50 47.02 -13.42
C ASN A 17 21.44 47.27 -12.34
N LYS A 18 21.56 48.46 -11.73
CA LYS A 18 20.59 49.16 -10.85
C LYS A 18 19.37 49.57 -11.72
N SER A 19 18.16 49.85 -11.27
CA SER A 19 17.56 50.35 -10.02
C SER A 19 16.03 50.24 -10.17
N ASN A 20 15.29 49.98 -9.10
CA ASN A 20 14.18 50.84 -8.65
C ASN A 20 13.44 50.19 -7.46
N GLU A 21 13.18 51.04 -6.48
CA GLU A 21 12.47 50.79 -5.24
C GLU A 21 11.02 50.40 -5.52
N HIS A 22 10.63 49.18 -5.16
CA HIS A 22 9.31 48.87 -4.62
C HIS A 22 9.53 47.94 -3.43
N GLN A 23 8.79 48.21 -2.36
CA GLN A 23 8.90 47.62 -1.03
C GLN A 23 9.18 46.12 -1.10
N LYS A 24 10.40 45.73 -0.73
CA LYS A 24 10.75 44.33 -0.49
C LYS A 24 9.92 43.85 0.68
N ILE A 25 8.88 43.10 0.36
CA ILE A 25 8.41 41.98 1.19
C ILE A 25 9.69 41.29 1.66
N ILE A 26 9.91 41.30 2.97
CA ILE A 26 11.02 40.57 3.59
C ILE A 26 10.81 39.12 3.17
N PRO A 27 11.70 38.51 2.36
CA PRO A 27 11.57 37.11 2.02
C PRO A 27 11.81 36.35 3.31
N TYR A 28 10.74 35.85 3.92
CA TYR A 28 10.85 35.05 5.13
C TYR A 28 11.77 33.87 4.82
N SER A 29 12.73 33.73 5.73
CA SER A 29 13.85 32.80 5.70
C SER A 29 13.40 31.35 5.59
N ASN A 30 13.92 30.62 4.61
CA ASN A 30 14.47 29.25 4.66
C ASN A 30 13.81 28.13 5.51
N ASN A 31 12.61 28.29 6.07
CA ASN A 31 11.90 27.23 6.78
C ASN A 31 11.35 26.24 5.75
N LYS A 32 12.23 25.36 5.28
CA LYS A 32 11.85 24.15 4.56
C LYS A 32 10.96 23.35 5.52
N LEU A 33 9.71 23.11 5.11
CA LEU A 33 8.83 22.19 5.83
C LEU A 33 9.55 20.86 6.01
N ASP A 34 9.49 20.32 7.23
CA ASP A 34 9.96 18.96 7.46
C ASP A 34 9.01 17.93 6.83
N ASN A 35 9.42 16.66 6.86
CA ASN A 35 8.65 15.58 6.24
C ASN A 35 7.26 15.41 6.88
N ALA A 36 7.12 15.67 8.19
CA ALA A 36 5.83 15.53 8.87
C ALA A 36 4.83 16.58 8.40
N HIS A 37 5.28 17.82 8.24
CA HIS A 37 4.49 18.90 7.69
C HIS A 37 4.15 18.70 6.21
N LEU A 38 5.05 18.10 5.42
CA LEU A 38 4.77 17.74 4.02
C LEU A 38 3.73 16.62 3.90
N GLU A 39 3.82 15.57 4.73
CA GLU A 39 2.78 14.53 4.80
C GLU A 39 1.44 15.10 5.25
N PHE A 40 1.45 16.04 6.21
CA PHE A 40 0.24 16.72 6.64
C PHE A 40 -0.37 17.56 5.51
N LEU A 41 0.44 18.38 4.83
CA LEU A 41 0.02 19.21 3.70
C LEU A 41 -0.65 18.36 2.60
N LYS A 42 -0.04 17.22 2.26
CA LYS A 42 -0.64 16.22 1.36
C LYS A 42 -1.96 15.66 1.90
N TYR A 43 -2.01 15.33 3.19
CA TYR A 43 -3.18 14.73 3.82
C TYR A 43 -4.41 15.64 3.82
N ILE A 44 -4.24 16.94 4.11
CA ILE A 44 -5.35 17.88 4.30
C ILE A 44 -5.99 18.39 2.99
N ASN A 45 -5.32 18.21 1.84
CA ASN A 45 -5.81 18.68 0.56
C ASN A 45 -7.22 18.12 0.27
N LYS A 46 -8.20 19.02 0.06
CA LYS A 46 -9.62 18.68 -0.20
C LYS A 46 -10.29 17.89 0.93
N LYS A 47 -9.76 17.91 2.15
CA LYS A 47 -10.38 17.28 3.33
C LYS A 47 -10.98 18.31 4.28
N ASP A 48 -12.05 17.89 4.94
CA ASP A 48 -12.67 18.63 6.03
C ASP A 48 -11.78 18.52 7.27
N TYR A 49 -11.15 19.63 7.65
CA TYR A 49 -10.12 19.63 8.69
C TYR A 49 -10.70 19.29 10.07
N THR A 50 -12.00 19.52 10.30
CA THR A 50 -12.66 19.19 11.58
C THR A 50 -12.65 17.68 11.89
N LYS A 51 -12.31 16.86 10.88
CA LYS A 51 -12.22 15.40 10.96
C LYS A 51 -10.77 14.89 10.96
N VAL A 52 -9.78 15.79 11.04
CA VAL A 52 -8.38 15.41 11.14
C VAL A 52 -8.17 14.66 12.47
N PRO A 53 -7.62 13.44 12.45
CA PRO A 53 -7.36 12.69 13.67
C PRO A 53 -6.38 13.38 14.60
N ASN A 54 -6.63 13.34 15.91
CA ASN A 54 -5.79 14.00 16.93
C ASN A 54 -4.35 13.47 16.99
N TYR A 55 -4.06 12.26 16.49
CA TYR A 55 -2.69 11.72 16.48
C TYR A 55 -1.74 12.57 15.64
N TRP A 56 -2.22 13.38 14.69
CA TRP A 56 -1.39 14.31 13.93
C TRP A 56 -0.68 15.32 14.84
N CYS A 57 -1.27 15.66 15.98
CA CYS A 57 -0.68 16.61 16.91
C CYS A 57 0.67 16.15 17.48
N GLU A 58 0.92 14.84 17.50
CA GLU A 58 2.21 14.26 17.91
C GLU A 58 3.33 14.56 16.92
N TYR A 59 3.00 14.81 15.64
CA TYR A 59 3.96 14.99 14.56
C TYR A 59 4.15 16.46 14.16
N ILE A 60 3.07 17.24 14.14
CA ILE A 60 3.08 18.62 13.62
C ILE A 60 2.67 19.67 14.67
N GLY A 61 2.37 19.25 15.90
CA GLY A 61 1.86 20.13 16.94
C GLY A 61 0.39 20.53 16.73
N LYS A 62 0.00 21.74 17.13
CA LYS A 62 -1.41 22.16 17.09
C LYS A 62 -1.89 22.34 15.64
N ILE A 63 -2.86 21.53 15.23
CA ILE A 63 -3.45 21.54 13.87
C ILE A 63 -3.81 22.96 13.40
N ASP A 64 -4.54 23.73 14.20
CA ASP A 64 -4.98 25.09 13.82
C ASP A 64 -3.80 26.04 13.59
N ALA A 65 -2.74 25.91 14.38
CA ALA A 65 -1.52 26.70 14.22
C ALA A 65 -0.78 26.31 12.93
N THR A 66 -0.65 25.01 12.67
CA THR A 66 -0.03 24.49 11.44
C THR A 66 -0.79 24.93 10.20
N ILE A 67 -2.13 24.88 10.20
CA ILE A 67 -2.95 25.36 9.07
C ILE A 67 -2.75 26.86 8.86
N SER A 68 -2.74 27.64 9.94
CA SER A 68 -2.51 29.09 9.87
C SER A 68 -1.15 29.43 9.27
N GLU A 69 -0.12 28.66 9.64
CA GLU A 69 1.22 28.77 9.06
C GLU A 69 1.24 28.41 7.57
N LEU A 70 0.63 27.29 7.17
CA LEU A 70 0.56 26.86 5.77
C LEU A 70 -0.22 27.85 4.88
N LEU A 71 -1.25 28.51 5.42
CA LEU A 71 -1.95 29.62 4.76
C LEU A 71 -1.05 30.86 4.62
N HIS A 72 -0.29 31.20 5.67
CA HIS A 72 0.66 32.32 5.64
C HIS A 72 1.79 32.08 4.63
N MET A 73 2.22 30.84 4.47
CA MET A 73 3.20 30.41 3.47
C MET A 73 2.62 30.31 2.04
N GLU A 74 1.34 30.64 1.85
CA GLU A 74 0.63 30.53 0.56
C GLU A 74 0.67 29.12 -0.05
N LEU A 75 0.77 28.07 0.78
CA LEU A 75 0.73 26.66 0.34
C LEU A 75 -0.70 26.11 0.32
N LEU A 76 -1.59 26.77 1.06
CA LEU A 76 -3.02 26.48 1.11
C LEU A 76 -3.82 27.72 0.72
N THR A 77 -5.01 27.47 0.19
CA THR A 77 -6.03 28.50 0.00
C THR A 77 -7.42 27.94 0.25
N LYS A 78 -8.41 28.83 0.36
CA LYS A 78 -9.81 28.43 0.40
C LYS A 78 -10.22 27.90 -0.99
N PRO A 79 -11.01 26.83 -1.06
CA PRO A 79 -11.48 26.30 -2.33
C PRO A 79 -12.40 27.31 -3.04
N ASN A 80 -12.32 27.34 -4.37
CA ASN A 80 -13.35 27.96 -5.21
C ASN A 80 -14.60 27.07 -5.33
N GLU A 81 -15.60 27.54 -6.08
CA GLU A 81 -16.90 26.88 -6.18
C GLU A 81 -16.79 25.47 -6.80
N ILE A 82 -15.93 25.32 -7.81
CA ILE A 82 -15.69 24.04 -8.48
C ILE A 82 -15.05 23.06 -7.48
N GLN A 83 -14.00 23.50 -6.80
CA GLN A 83 -13.26 22.69 -5.84
C GLN A 83 -14.12 22.26 -4.65
N LEU A 84 -15.02 23.13 -4.17
CA LEU A 84 -16.00 22.76 -3.14
C LEU A 84 -16.90 21.63 -3.62
N LEU A 85 -17.48 21.75 -4.82
CA LEU A 85 -18.33 20.71 -5.39
C LEU A 85 -17.57 19.39 -5.63
N GLU A 86 -16.30 19.45 -6.02
CA GLU A 86 -15.45 18.26 -6.19
C GLU A 86 -15.28 17.44 -4.91
N THR A 87 -15.34 18.05 -3.73
CA THR A 87 -15.21 17.35 -2.44
C THR A 87 -16.41 16.46 -2.10
N ASN A 88 -17.53 16.63 -2.80
CA ASN A 88 -18.76 15.90 -2.53
C ASN A 88 -18.81 14.52 -3.19
N THR A 89 -19.58 13.61 -2.58
CA THR A 89 -19.97 12.36 -3.23
C THR A 89 -21.01 12.63 -4.32
N VAL A 90 -21.16 11.71 -5.28
CA VAL A 90 -22.22 11.80 -6.30
C VAL A 90 -23.61 11.88 -5.65
N LYS A 91 -23.82 11.15 -4.55
CA LYS A 91 -25.07 11.19 -3.79
C LYS A 91 -25.34 12.60 -3.25
N THR A 92 -24.36 13.21 -2.57
CA THR A 92 -24.48 14.55 -1.99
C THR A 92 -24.71 15.62 -3.06
N LEU A 93 -24.04 15.52 -4.22
CA LEU A 93 -24.26 16.44 -5.34
C LEU A 93 -25.69 16.32 -5.91
N LYS A 94 -26.24 15.10 -6.01
CA LYS A 94 -27.62 14.88 -6.45
C LYS A 94 -28.63 15.41 -5.43
N GLU A 95 -28.35 15.27 -4.14
CA GLU A 95 -29.16 15.86 -3.07
C GLU A 95 -29.14 17.39 -3.14
N LEU A 96 -27.97 18.00 -3.38
CA LEU A 96 -27.85 19.45 -3.58
C LEU A 96 -28.66 19.92 -4.79
N ALA A 97 -28.55 19.21 -5.93
CA ALA A 97 -29.33 19.51 -7.13
C ALA A 97 -30.85 19.40 -6.86
N LYS A 98 -31.27 18.35 -6.16
CA LYS A 98 -32.67 18.15 -5.76
C LYS A 98 -33.19 19.28 -4.89
N ASN A 99 -32.44 19.66 -3.86
CA ASN A 99 -32.85 20.68 -2.89
C ASN A 99 -32.98 22.06 -3.52
N ASN A 100 -32.29 22.30 -4.64
CA ASN A 100 -32.38 23.53 -5.42
C ASN A 100 -33.31 23.40 -6.65
N GLY A 101 -34.13 22.35 -6.73
CA GLY A 101 -35.16 22.21 -7.78
C GLY A 101 -34.62 21.90 -9.18
N ILE A 102 -33.32 21.58 -9.32
CA ILE A 102 -32.70 21.22 -10.60
C ILE A 102 -33.26 19.86 -11.05
N LYS A 103 -33.54 19.69 -12.35
CA LYS A 103 -34.05 18.43 -12.93
C LYS A 103 -33.02 17.82 -13.88
N GLY A 104 -33.20 16.54 -14.23
CA GLY A 104 -32.34 15.87 -15.23
C GLY A 104 -31.00 15.33 -14.73
N TYR A 105 -30.64 15.56 -13.45
CA TYR A 105 -29.33 15.16 -12.89
C TYR A 105 -29.18 13.65 -12.60
N SER A 106 -30.25 12.85 -12.67
CA SER A 106 -30.27 11.49 -12.14
C SER A 106 -29.33 10.52 -12.88
N LYS A 107 -29.15 10.72 -14.18
CA LYS A 107 -28.32 9.89 -15.07
C LYS A 107 -26.92 10.47 -15.34
N LEU A 108 -26.64 11.67 -14.84
CA LEU A 108 -25.39 12.37 -15.08
C LEU A 108 -24.22 11.77 -14.27
N LYS A 109 -23.03 11.84 -14.85
CA LYS A 109 -21.75 11.57 -14.19
C LYS A 109 -21.39 12.71 -13.24
N LYS A 110 -20.41 12.49 -12.36
CA LYS A 110 -20.01 13.49 -11.33
C LYS A 110 -19.66 14.85 -11.94
N SER A 111 -18.83 14.89 -12.98
CA SER A 111 -18.42 16.13 -13.66
C SER A 111 -19.62 16.88 -14.25
N GLU A 112 -20.52 16.17 -14.93
CA GLU A 112 -21.73 16.74 -15.55
C GLU A 112 -22.70 17.30 -14.50
N ILE A 113 -22.81 16.65 -13.32
CA ILE A 113 -23.60 17.19 -12.20
C ILE A 113 -22.97 18.48 -11.67
N ILE A 114 -21.64 18.52 -11.52
CA ILE A 114 -20.92 19.72 -11.07
C ILE A 114 -21.14 20.88 -12.05
N GLU A 115 -20.99 20.64 -13.36
CA GLU A 115 -21.27 21.64 -14.40
C GLU A 115 -22.71 22.13 -14.32
N THR A 116 -23.68 21.22 -14.16
CA THR A 116 -25.09 21.58 -14.01
C THR A 116 -25.31 22.46 -12.78
N LEU A 117 -24.68 22.15 -11.65
CA LEU A 117 -24.78 22.95 -10.42
C LEU A 117 -24.17 24.34 -10.61
N LEU A 118 -23.00 24.44 -11.25
CA LEU A 118 -22.34 25.72 -11.55
C LEU A 118 -23.14 26.62 -12.51
N GLN A 119 -23.94 26.02 -13.40
CA GLN A 119 -24.81 26.75 -14.32
C GLN A 119 -26.12 27.24 -13.68
N ASN A 120 -26.59 26.57 -12.62
CA ASN A 120 -27.91 26.81 -12.04
C ASN A 120 -27.87 27.45 -10.63
N LEU A 121 -26.73 27.42 -9.96
CA LEU A 121 -26.56 27.99 -8.62
C LEU A 121 -25.63 29.20 -8.64
N SER A 122 -25.90 30.18 -7.77
CA SER A 122 -24.96 31.26 -7.52
C SER A 122 -23.74 30.76 -6.73
N LYS A 123 -22.65 31.54 -6.76
CA LYS A 123 -21.46 31.26 -5.95
C LYS A 123 -21.83 31.22 -4.47
N GLU A 124 -22.64 32.16 -4.03
CA GLU A 124 -23.13 32.30 -2.66
C GLU A 124 -23.91 31.06 -2.23
N ASP A 125 -24.81 30.53 -3.06
CA ASP A 125 -25.57 29.31 -2.75
C ASP A 125 -24.65 28.10 -2.56
N ILE A 126 -23.62 27.99 -3.40
CA ILE A 126 -22.60 26.94 -3.27
C ILE A 126 -21.84 27.12 -1.95
N TYR A 127 -21.35 28.32 -1.62
CA TYR A 127 -20.68 28.54 -0.33
C TYR A 127 -21.60 28.28 0.87
N GLN A 128 -22.86 28.68 0.81
CA GLN A 128 -23.83 28.44 1.89
C GLN A 128 -24.10 26.96 2.11
N ALA A 129 -24.19 26.17 1.03
CA ALA A 129 -24.34 24.72 1.12
C ALA A 129 -23.14 24.05 1.81
N HIS A 130 -21.96 24.69 1.80
CA HIS A 130 -20.72 24.16 2.38
C HIS A 130 -20.25 24.94 3.62
N LYS A 131 -21.07 25.84 4.19
CA LYS A 131 -20.66 26.76 5.26
C LYS A 131 -20.12 26.09 6.54
N ASN A 132 -20.49 24.84 6.78
CA ASN A 132 -20.07 24.06 7.95
C ASN A 132 -18.81 23.21 7.67
N LEU A 133 -18.30 23.23 6.44
CA LEU A 133 -17.08 22.54 6.08
C LEU A 133 -15.92 23.51 6.19
N THR A 134 -14.82 23.01 6.76
CA THR A 134 -13.59 23.78 6.80
C THR A 134 -12.56 23.03 5.97
N ILE A 135 -12.55 23.37 4.68
CA ILE A 135 -11.74 22.71 3.65
C ILE A 135 -10.71 23.69 3.12
N TYR A 136 -9.50 23.18 2.87
CA TYR A 136 -8.45 23.88 2.16
C TYR A 136 -7.99 23.07 0.95
N VAL A 137 -7.47 23.77 -0.04
CA VAL A 137 -6.85 23.19 -1.23
C VAL A 137 -5.43 23.69 -1.36
N LEU A 138 -4.58 22.88 -1.97
CA LEU A 138 -3.23 23.29 -2.30
C LEU A 138 -3.26 24.44 -3.32
N THR A 139 -2.36 25.40 -3.14
CA THR A 139 -2.00 26.35 -4.19
C THR A 139 -1.05 25.69 -5.19
N PRO A 140 -0.73 26.30 -6.35
CA PRO A 140 0.27 25.76 -7.26
C PRO A 140 1.62 25.47 -6.59
N ASP A 141 2.04 26.32 -5.65
CA ASP A 141 3.28 26.10 -4.89
C ASP A 141 3.15 24.95 -3.87
N GLY A 142 1.99 24.84 -3.21
CA GLY A 142 1.67 23.70 -2.36
C GLY A 142 1.64 22.37 -3.12
N GLU A 143 1.03 22.35 -4.31
CA GLU A 143 1.02 21.19 -5.21
C GLU A 143 2.43 20.81 -5.64
N LYS A 144 3.23 21.80 -6.04
CA LYS A 144 4.63 21.56 -6.41
C LYS A 144 5.42 20.93 -5.26
N LEU A 145 5.31 21.46 -4.04
CA LEU A 145 6.00 20.89 -2.87
C LEU A 145 5.57 19.45 -2.57
N VAL A 146 4.26 19.17 -2.61
CA VAL A 146 3.74 17.81 -2.39
C VAL A 146 4.22 16.85 -3.48
N ASN A 147 4.26 17.29 -4.73
CA ASN A 147 4.72 16.48 -5.86
C ASN A 147 6.23 16.21 -5.77
N ASP A 148 7.04 17.23 -5.52
CA ASP A 148 8.49 17.11 -5.32
C ASP A 148 8.80 16.13 -4.17
N TYR A 149 8.05 16.24 -3.06
CA TYR A 149 8.16 15.31 -1.93
C TYR A 149 7.77 13.87 -2.30
N GLN A 150 6.67 13.69 -3.02
CA GLN A 150 6.22 12.35 -3.46
C GLN A 150 7.23 11.71 -4.43
N GLU A 151 7.83 12.49 -5.32
CA GLU A 151 8.88 12.03 -6.23
C GLU A 151 10.14 11.60 -5.46
N GLN A 152 10.53 12.38 -4.45
CA GLN A 152 11.63 12.01 -3.55
C GLN A 152 11.33 10.68 -2.85
N LYS A 153 10.16 10.51 -2.23
CA LYS A 153 9.77 9.23 -1.58
C LYS A 153 9.78 8.06 -2.54
N ASN A 154 9.29 8.26 -3.77
CA ASN A 154 9.29 7.23 -4.80
C ASN A 154 10.72 6.84 -5.19
N THR A 155 11.61 7.82 -5.33
CA THR A 155 13.04 7.60 -5.62
C THR A 155 13.73 6.81 -4.50
N GLU A 156 13.54 7.21 -3.24
CA GLU A 156 14.08 6.51 -2.07
C GLU A 156 13.55 5.07 -1.99
N ARG A 157 12.25 4.87 -2.22
CA ARG A 157 11.65 3.53 -2.27
C ARG A 157 12.24 2.67 -3.38
N ASN A 158 12.44 3.22 -4.58
CA ASN A 158 13.03 2.48 -5.69
C ASN A 158 14.49 2.10 -5.41
N GLN A 159 15.25 2.98 -4.77
CA GLN A 159 16.60 2.67 -4.30
C GLN A 159 16.60 1.55 -3.26
N LEU A 160 15.65 1.54 -2.32
CA LEU A 160 15.47 0.44 -1.37
C LEU A 160 15.16 -0.88 -2.10
N ILE A 161 14.21 -0.89 -3.04
CA ILE A 161 13.87 -2.10 -3.82
C ILE A 161 15.10 -2.64 -4.54
N PHE A 162 15.85 -1.77 -5.21
CA PHE A 162 17.10 -2.14 -5.87
C PHE A 162 18.12 -2.73 -4.88
N ARG A 163 18.27 -2.12 -3.70
CA ARG A 163 19.17 -2.61 -2.66
C ARG A 163 18.75 -3.99 -2.12
N ILE A 164 17.45 -4.22 -1.92
CA ILE A 164 16.91 -5.52 -1.49
C ILE A 164 17.21 -6.58 -2.56
N ALA A 165 16.95 -6.27 -3.84
CA ALA A 165 17.21 -7.19 -4.94
C ALA A 165 18.67 -7.64 -4.98
N GLN A 166 19.62 -6.71 -4.88
CA GLN A 166 21.06 -7.05 -4.77
C GLN A 166 21.36 -7.96 -3.58
N CYS A 167 20.77 -7.68 -2.42
CA CYS A 167 20.98 -8.50 -1.23
C CYS A 167 20.42 -9.93 -1.41
N ILE A 168 19.33 -10.10 -2.17
CA ILE A 168 18.79 -11.43 -2.50
C ILE A 168 19.75 -12.18 -3.43
N GLU A 169 20.29 -11.51 -4.46
CA GLU A 169 21.28 -12.08 -5.38
C GLU A 169 22.58 -12.51 -4.66
N ASP A 170 23.00 -11.72 -3.66
CA ASP A 170 24.15 -12.02 -2.79
C ASP A 170 23.84 -13.06 -1.69
N ASN A 171 22.63 -13.63 -1.67
CA ASN A 171 22.14 -14.55 -0.64
C ASN A 171 22.22 -13.98 0.80
N ASN A 172 22.07 -12.66 0.97
CA ASN A 172 22.20 -11.94 2.24
C ASN A 172 20.89 -11.27 2.67
N LEU A 173 19.92 -12.09 3.10
CA LEU A 173 18.61 -11.60 3.55
C LEU A 173 18.71 -10.70 4.79
N ILE A 174 19.70 -10.90 5.67
CA ILE A 174 19.93 -10.03 6.83
C ILE A 174 20.24 -8.60 6.40
N ALA A 175 21.05 -8.42 5.36
CA ALA A 175 21.32 -7.09 4.81
C ALA A 175 20.07 -6.47 4.17
N ALA A 176 19.22 -7.26 3.50
CA ALA A 176 17.94 -6.79 2.97
C ALA A 176 17.01 -6.27 4.08
N ALA A 177 16.82 -7.07 5.14
CA ALA A 177 16.00 -6.67 6.28
C ALA A 177 16.55 -5.40 6.97
N LYS A 178 17.87 -5.30 7.17
CA LYS A 178 18.51 -4.08 7.72
C LYS A 178 18.24 -2.85 6.85
N ALA A 179 18.25 -2.99 5.53
CA ALA A 179 17.93 -1.89 4.61
C ALA A 179 16.48 -1.41 4.78
N VAL A 180 15.53 -2.35 4.91
CA VAL A 180 14.12 -2.03 5.18
C VAL A 180 13.96 -1.33 6.52
N ILE A 181 14.57 -1.86 7.58
CA ILE A 181 14.49 -1.28 8.93
C ILE A 181 14.98 0.17 8.91
N LYS A 182 16.15 0.41 8.32
CA LYS A 182 16.71 1.76 8.19
C LYS A 182 15.78 2.70 7.40
N TYR A 183 15.16 2.21 6.33
CA TYR A 183 14.22 3.00 5.55
C TYR A 183 12.96 3.36 6.34
N GLU A 184 12.38 2.40 7.08
CA GLU A 184 11.18 2.61 7.90
C GLU A 184 11.45 3.55 9.08
N GLN A 185 12.63 3.47 9.70
CA GLN A 185 13.08 4.41 10.75
C GLN A 185 13.14 5.87 10.28
N GLN A 186 13.19 6.12 8.98
CA GLN A 186 13.24 7.46 8.39
C GLN A 186 11.86 7.97 7.95
N GLN A 187 10.83 7.13 7.99
CA GLN A 187 9.48 7.53 7.61
C GLN A 187 8.81 8.32 8.74
N VAL A 188 7.91 9.23 8.37
CA VAL A 188 7.01 9.90 9.34
C VAL A 188 5.98 8.90 9.86
N PHE A 189 5.41 8.14 8.95
CA PHE A 189 4.42 7.10 9.23
C PHE A 189 4.98 5.74 8.86
N ASN A 190 5.32 4.97 9.88
CA ASN A 190 5.86 3.65 9.71
C ASN A 190 4.73 2.66 9.44
N ARG A 191 4.98 1.64 8.63
CA ARG A 191 3.98 0.59 8.38
C ARG A 191 3.92 -0.43 9.52
N GLY A 192 2.81 -1.15 9.59
CA GLY A 192 2.60 -2.26 10.53
C GLY A 192 2.14 -1.79 11.90
N LEU A 193 0.94 -2.22 12.30
CA LEU A 193 0.40 -1.90 13.62
C LEU A 193 1.23 -2.57 14.72
N GLY A 194 1.69 -1.78 15.69
CA GLY A 194 2.42 -2.29 16.85
C GLY A 194 3.88 -2.66 16.60
N ILE A 195 4.45 -2.31 15.43
CA ILE A 195 5.88 -2.52 15.15
C ILE A 195 6.66 -1.27 15.57
N ASP A 196 7.55 -1.42 16.54
CA ASP A 196 8.56 -0.40 16.84
C ASP A 196 9.81 -0.63 15.96
N TRP A 197 9.91 0.15 14.90
CA TRP A 197 11.02 0.07 13.95
C TRP A 197 12.36 0.51 14.52
N ASN A 198 12.40 1.15 15.70
CA ASN A 198 13.67 1.48 16.36
C ASN A 198 14.27 0.29 17.10
N THR A 199 13.45 -0.70 17.45
CA THR A 199 13.86 -1.89 18.22
C THR A 199 13.72 -3.20 17.46
N VAL A 200 13.14 -3.17 16.25
CA VAL A 200 12.94 -4.38 15.45
C VAL A 200 14.28 -4.98 15.01
N GLU A 201 14.42 -6.28 15.21
CA GLU A 201 15.61 -7.02 14.79
C GLU A 201 15.42 -7.61 13.39
N PRO A 202 16.48 -7.68 12.54
CA PRO A 202 16.36 -8.21 11.18
C PRO A 202 15.67 -9.58 11.09
N ASN A 203 15.97 -10.48 12.02
CA ASN A 203 15.39 -11.83 12.06
C ASN A 203 13.86 -11.84 12.23
N GLN A 204 13.29 -10.80 12.86
CA GLN A 204 11.84 -10.71 13.04
C GLN A 204 11.11 -10.47 11.70
N LEU A 205 11.78 -9.82 10.74
CA LEU A 205 11.25 -9.57 9.40
C LEU A 205 11.49 -10.72 8.42
N LEU A 206 12.49 -11.58 8.70
CA LEU A 206 12.93 -12.60 7.75
C LEU A 206 12.16 -13.92 7.80
N ASN A 207 11.16 -14.03 8.68
CA ASN A 207 10.46 -15.28 8.94
C ASN A 207 9.93 -15.96 7.66
N THR A 208 9.01 -15.32 6.94
CA THR A 208 8.46 -15.88 5.69
C THR A 208 9.49 -15.80 4.54
N SER A 209 10.30 -14.74 4.48
CA SER A 209 11.30 -14.55 3.41
C SER A 209 12.34 -15.66 3.37
N SER A 210 12.77 -16.16 4.53
CA SER A 210 13.73 -17.27 4.63
C SER A 210 13.13 -18.57 4.13
N GLU A 211 11.85 -18.81 4.41
CA GLU A 211 11.12 -19.95 3.84
C GLU A 211 11.04 -19.83 2.32
N ILE A 212 10.59 -18.69 1.79
CA ILE A 212 10.49 -18.43 0.33
C ILE A 212 11.84 -18.67 -0.36
N PHE A 213 12.92 -18.17 0.23
CA PHE A 213 14.27 -18.29 -0.31
C PHE A 213 14.69 -19.76 -0.50
N ASN A 214 14.35 -20.60 0.47
CA ASN A 214 14.68 -22.04 0.46
C ASN A 214 13.67 -22.91 -0.31
N LEU A 215 12.55 -22.35 -0.78
CA LEU A 215 11.54 -23.13 -1.50
C LEU A 215 12.08 -23.70 -2.83
N THR A 216 11.66 -24.93 -3.11
CA THR A 216 11.75 -25.55 -4.44
C THR A 216 10.38 -25.48 -5.13
N PHE A 217 10.35 -24.99 -6.37
CA PHE A 217 9.13 -24.88 -7.17
C PHE A 217 8.85 -26.18 -7.92
N HIS A 218 8.45 -27.22 -7.19
CA HIS A 218 8.01 -28.47 -7.81
C HIS A 218 6.76 -28.24 -8.66
N GLY A 219 6.75 -28.79 -9.89
CA GLY A 219 5.64 -28.67 -10.83
C GLY A 219 5.53 -27.33 -11.56
N LEU A 220 6.55 -26.47 -11.45
CA LEU A 220 6.70 -25.27 -12.26
C LEU A 220 7.74 -25.54 -13.35
N ASP A 221 7.26 -25.68 -14.59
CA ASP A 221 8.05 -26.10 -15.76
C ASP A 221 8.69 -24.89 -16.50
N ASN A 222 8.70 -23.73 -15.84
CA ASN A 222 9.36 -22.52 -16.32
C ASN A 222 10.89 -22.58 -16.16
N THR A 223 11.57 -21.62 -16.78
CA THR A 223 13.03 -21.43 -16.66
C THR A 223 13.47 -21.19 -15.20
N GLU A 224 14.75 -21.47 -14.91
CA GLU A 224 15.31 -21.17 -13.59
C GLU A 224 15.36 -19.65 -13.31
N GLU A 225 15.52 -18.84 -14.35
CA GLU A 225 15.43 -17.39 -14.31
C GLU A 225 14.03 -16.94 -13.85
N PHE A 226 12.97 -17.52 -14.43
CA PHE A 226 11.58 -17.24 -14.01
C PHE A 226 11.35 -17.60 -12.54
N LYS A 227 11.86 -18.75 -12.09
CA LYS A 227 11.79 -19.19 -10.68
C LYS A 227 12.55 -18.26 -9.74
N LYS A 228 13.74 -17.80 -10.14
CA LYS A 228 14.52 -16.81 -9.38
C LYS A 228 13.78 -15.47 -9.30
N LEU A 229 13.15 -15.02 -10.37
CA LEU A 229 12.32 -13.81 -10.38
C LEU A 229 11.13 -13.95 -9.42
N ILE A 230 10.43 -15.10 -9.41
CA ILE A 230 9.35 -15.35 -8.44
C ILE A 230 9.86 -15.19 -7.01
N LYS A 231 10.98 -15.84 -6.64
CA LYS A 231 11.56 -15.71 -5.29
C LYS A 231 11.88 -14.25 -4.98
N LYS A 232 12.55 -13.56 -5.90
CA LYS A 232 12.97 -12.17 -5.74
C LYS A 232 11.78 -11.28 -5.41
N HIS A 233 10.72 -11.31 -6.23
CA HIS A 233 9.55 -10.46 -6.02
C HIS A 233 8.73 -10.84 -4.79
N LEU A 234 8.60 -12.13 -4.47
CA LEU A 234 7.94 -12.55 -3.23
C LEU A 234 8.69 -12.08 -1.97
N ILE A 235 10.02 -12.19 -1.97
CA ILE A 235 10.84 -11.73 -0.84
C ILE A 235 10.79 -10.20 -0.72
N ILE A 236 10.92 -9.46 -1.82
CA ILE A 236 10.77 -8.00 -1.83
C ILE A 236 9.38 -7.60 -1.29
N GLY A 237 8.33 -8.23 -1.82
CA GLY A 237 6.95 -7.97 -1.43
C GLY A 237 6.70 -8.21 0.05
N GLU A 238 7.13 -9.36 0.58
CA GLU A 238 7.04 -9.69 2.01
C GLU A 238 7.82 -8.67 2.86
N LEU A 239 9.07 -8.41 2.48
CA LEU A 239 9.92 -7.45 3.20
C LEU A 239 9.34 -6.05 3.20
N LEU A 240 8.62 -5.63 2.17
CA LEU A 240 7.99 -4.31 2.04
C LEU A 240 6.51 -4.28 2.44
N GLY A 241 5.91 -5.42 2.79
CA GLY A 241 4.50 -5.54 3.17
C GLY A 241 3.57 -5.17 2.02
N GLU A 242 3.93 -5.54 0.80
CA GLU A 242 3.13 -5.30 -0.39
C GLU A 242 2.04 -6.36 -0.53
N ASP A 243 0.88 -5.95 -1.05
CA ASP A 243 -0.17 -6.89 -1.42
C ASP A 243 0.23 -7.71 -2.65
N ILE A 244 -0.43 -8.85 -2.81
CA ILE A 244 -0.10 -9.81 -3.87
C ILE A 244 -0.29 -9.25 -5.29
N GLY A 245 -1.22 -8.32 -5.48
CA GLY A 245 -1.46 -7.68 -6.78
C GLY A 245 -0.31 -6.75 -7.16
N LYS A 246 0.27 -6.03 -6.19
CA LYS A 246 1.48 -5.24 -6.46
C LYS A 246 2.68 -6.13 -6.77
N ILE A 247 2.87 -7.22 -6.02
CA ILE A 247 3.94 -8.19 -6.26
C ILE A 247 3.82 -8.80 -7.66
N SER A 248 2.62 -9.24 -8.04
CA SER A 248 2.36 -9.85 -9.35
C SER A 248 2.61 -8.88 -10.50
N ASN A 249 2.14 -7.64 -10.38
CA ASN A 249 2.38 -6.60 -11.38
C ASN A 249 3.88 -6.32 -11.56
N SER A 250 4.64 -6.13 -10.47
CA SER A 250 6.09 -5.92 -10.56
C SER A 250 6.80 -7.11 -11.19
N PHE A 251 6.44 -8.34 -10.82
CA PHE A 251 7.00 -9.55 -11.44
C PHE A 251 6.72 -9.60 -12.95
N LEU A 252 5.48 -9.35 -13.37
CA LEU A 252 5.06 -9.38 -14.78
C LEU A 252 5.72 -8.29 -15.62
N THR A 253 6.16 -7.17 -15.03
CA THR A 253 6.95 -6.17 -15.77
C THR A 253 8.38 -6.62 -16.13
N GLU A 254 8.89 -7.66 -15.47
CA GLU A 254 10.26 -8.16 -15.66
C GLU A 254 10.34 -9.46 -16.49
N THR A 255 9.21 -10.00 -16.93
CA THR A 255 9.19 -11.23 -17.73
C THR A 255 8.08 -11.23 -18.77
N THR A 256 8.38 -11.81 -19.93
CA THR A 256 7.39 -12.13 -20.97
C THR A 256 7.03 -13.62 -21.00
N GLU A 257 7.70 -14.44 -20.17
CA GLU A 257 7.42 -15.87 -20.08
C GLU A 257 6.08 -16.09 -19.37
N GLU A 258 5.20 -16.90 -19.97
CA GLU A 258 3.95 -17.32 -19.36
C GLU A 258 4.18 -18.42 -18.32
N ILE A 259 3.38 -18.45 -17.27
CA ILE A 259 3.48 -19.48 -16.23
C ILE A 259 3.10 -20.87 -16.78
N LYS A 260 3.96 -21.86 -16.52
CA LYS A 260 3.80 -23.25 -16.95
C LYS A 260 3.68 -24.15 -15.72
N CYS A 261 2.47 -24.37 -15.25
CA CYS A 261 2.21 -25.20 -14.09
C CYS A 261 0.99 -26.09 -14.33
N SER A 262 1.20 -27.36 -14.69
CA SER A 262 0.13 -28.31 -15.03
C SER A 262 -0.89 -28.51 -13.90
N SER A 263 -0.43 -28.51 -12.65
CA SER A 263 -1.31 -28.62 -11.47
C SER A 263 -2.22 -27.39 -11.30
N LEU A 264 -1.72 -26.19 -11.61
CA LEU A 264 -2.51 -24.95 -11.60
C LEU A 264 -3.54 -24.96 -12.74
N GLU A 265 -3.13 -25.35 -13.95
CA GLU A 265 -4.04 -25.49 -15.09
C GLU A 265 -5.16 -26.48 -14.79
N SER A 266 -4.81 -27.62 -14.18
CA SER A 266 -5.81 -28.63 -13.79
C SER A 266 -6.77 -28.08 -12.74
N PHE A 267 -6.27 -27.32 -11.76
CA PHE A 267 -7.09 -26.71 -10.72
C PHE A 267 -8.07 -25.68 -11.29
N LEU A 268 -7.64 -24.84 -12.24
CA LEU A 268 -8.47 -23.80 -12.85
C LEU A 268 -9.63 -24.33 -13.72
N LYS A 269 -9.64 -25.63 -14.06
CA LYS A 269 -10.79 -26.26 -14.73
C LYS A 269 -12.02 -26.37 -13.82
N ASN A 270 -11.81 -26.44 -12.52
CA ASN A 270 -12.87 -26.55 -11.53
C ASN A 270 -12.41 -25.87 -10.22
N PRO A 271 -12.33 -24.53 -10.18
CA PRO A 271 -11.84 -23.83 -8.99
C PRO A 271 -12.84 -24.00 -7.85
N HIS A 272 -12.33 -24.22 -6.64
CA HIS A 272 -13.15 -24.40 -5.45
C HIS A 272 -12.89 -23.29 -4.43
N GLY A 273 -13.95 -22.54 -4.10
CA GLY A 273 -14.02 -21.60 -3.00
C GLY A 273 -13.08 -20.38 -3.06
N GLY A 274 -13.43 -19.36 -2.27
CA GLY A 274 -12.52 -18.30 -1.83
C GLY A 274 -11.89 -17.43 -2.92
N TYR A 275 -10.56 -17.30 -2.87
CA TYR A 275 -9.79 -16.39 -3.73
C TYR A 275 -9.71 -16.86 -5.17
N ALA A 276 -9.61 -18.17 -5.38
CA ALA A 276 -9.48 -18.78 -6.70
C ALA A 276 -10.74 -18.64 -7.57
N SER A 277 -11.92 -18.58 -6.97
CA SER A 277 -13.20 -18.49 -7.72
C SER A 277 -13.38 -17.15 -8.46
N ARG A 278 -12.55 -16.15 -8.16
CA ARG A 278 -12.56 -14.82 -8.80
C ARG A 278 -11.54 -14.70 -9.94
N MET A 279 -10.68 -15.70 -10.11
CA MET A 279 -9.60 -15.68 -11.07
C MET A 279 -10.08 -16.25 -12.41
N ASN A 280 -9.70 -15.60 -13.52
CA ASN A 280 -9.90 -16.18 -14.85
C ASN A 280 -8.69 -17.04 -15.22
N SER A 281 -8.73 -17.66 -16.41
CA SER A 281 -7.60 -18.43 -16.95
C SER A 281 -6.54 -17.56 -17.65
N SER A 282 -6.50 -16.25 -17.36
CA SER A 282 -5.50 -15.34 -17.93
C SER A 282 -4.12 -15.59 -17.32
N ASN A 283 -3.04 -15.24 -18.02
CA ASN A 283 -1.69 -15.40 -17.47
C ASN A 283 -1.49 -14.58 -16.19
N ASN A 284 -2.07 -13.36 -16.13
CA ASN A 284 -1.97 -12.50 -14.94
C ASN A 284 -2.63 -13.15 -13.72
N ASP A 285 -3.84 -13.68 -13.89
CA ASP A 285 -4.58 -14.35 -12.81
C ASP A 285 -3.87 -15.63 -12.36
N LYS A 286 -3.30 -16.40 -13.31
CA LYS A 286 -2.50 -17.60 -13.01
C LYS A 286 -1.26 -17.26 -12.20
N VAL A 287 -0.52 -16.22 -12.58
CA VAL A 287 0.66 -15.74 -11.87
C VAL A 287 0.27 -15.28 -10.47
N GLU A 288 -0.75 -14.42 -10.33
CA GLU A 288 -1.20 -13.91 -9.04
C GLU A 288 -1.62 -15.05 -8.10
N LEU A 289 -2.40 -16.01 -8.60
CA LEU A 289 -2.84 -17.18 -7.84
C LEU A 289 -1.66 -18.09 -7.43
N TYR A 290 -0.68 -18.26 -8.31
CA TYR A 290 0.52 -19.05 -7.99
C TYR A 290 1.40 -18.36 -6.94
N LEU A 291 1.64 -17.07 -7.09
CA LEU A 291 2.39 -16.28 -6.11
C LEU A 291 1.71 -16.30 -4.74
N HIS A 292 0.38 -16.15 -4.71
CA HIS A 292 -0.42 -16.29 -3.48
C HIS A 292 -0.22 -17.68 -2.85
N TYR A 293 -0.28 -18.75 -3.65
CA TYR A 293 -0.06 -20.12 -3.18
C TYR A 293 1.34 -20.28 -2.55
N VAL A 294 2.40 -19.80 -3.21
CA VAL A 294 3.78 -19.89 -2.70
C VAL A 294 3.93 -19.11 -1.39
N LEU A 295 3.40 -17.89 -1.32
CA LEU A 295 3.47 -17.06 -0.13
C LEU A 295 2.77 -17.73 1.07
N PHE A 296 1.56 -18.24 0.87
CA PHE A 296 0.83 -18.96 1.91
C PHE A 296 1.50 -20.27 2.31
N LYS A 297 2.16 -20.96 1.38
CA LYS A 297 2.95 -22.16 1.68
C LYS A 297 4.13 -21.85 2.60
N ALA A 298 4.89 -20.80 2.27
CA ALA A 298 6.00 -20.34 3.11
C ALA A 298 5.52 -19.90 4.50
N SER A 299 4.47 -19.08 4.56
CA SER A 299 3.92 -18.57 5.82
C SER A 299 3.41 -19.70 6.72
N ASN A 300 2.65 -20.66 6.15
CA ASN A 300 2.14 -21.80 6.91
C ASN A 300 3.25 -22.75 7.36
N HIS A 301 4.28 -22.98 6.53
CA HIS A 301 5.42 -23.80 6.94
C HIS A 301 6.12 -23.19 8.16
N LYS A 302 6.40 -21.88 8.13
CA LYS A 302 6.96 -21.17 9.28
C LYS A 302 6.07 -21.29 10.52
N ARG A 303 4.76 -21.09 10.34
CA ARG A 303 3.78 -21.13 11.44
C ARG A 303 3.72 -22.50 12.09
N LEU A 304 3.67 -23.55 11.28
CA LEU A 304 3.72 -24.93 11.75
C LEU A 304 5.00 -25.22 12.53
N ASN A 305 6.16 -24.84 11.98
CA ASN A 305 7.45 -25.04 12.65
C ASN A 305 7.51 -24.31 14.00
N ASN A 306 6.98 -23.09 14.08
CA ASN A 306 6.90 -22.36 15.33
C ASN A 306 6.00 -23.09 16.35
N LEU A 307 4.79 -23.51 15.95
CA LEU A 307 3.87 -24.25 16.81
C LEU A 307 4.47 -25.57 17.31
N LEU A 308 5.15 -26.31 16.44
CA LEU A 308 5.84 -27.55 16.79
C LEU A 308 7.02 -27.31 17.76
N SER A 309 7.72 -26.18 17.64
CA SER A 309 8.84 -25.85 18.54
C SER A 309 8.40 -25.39 19.92
N VAL A 310 7.29 -24.64 20.00
CA VAL A 310 6.81 -24.06 21.27
C VAL A 310 5.88 -25.02 22.01
N GLN A 311 5.14 -25.85 21.27
CA GLN A 311 4.10 -26.74 21.79
C GLN A 311 3.09 -26.05 22.73
N ALA A 312 2.61 -24.86 22.34
CA ALA A 312 1.62 -24.13 23.11
C ALA A 312 0.22 -24.75 22.96
N GLY A 313 -0.47 -24.97 24.08
CA GLY A 313 -1.84 -25.50 24.12
C GLY A 313 -1.91 -27.03 24.08
N ASP A 314 -3.06 -27.56 23.68
CA ASP A 314 -3.36 -28.99 23.64
C ASP A 314 -3.09 -29.63 22.26
N GLY A 315 -2.76 -28.81 21.26
CA GLY A 315 -2.46 -29.27 19.91
C GLY A 315 -2.44 -28.14 18.88
N ILE A 316 -2.67 -28.49 17.62
CA ILE A 316 -2.73 -27.57 16.50
C ILE A 316 -4.12 -27.62 15.87
N GLU A 317 -4.70 -26.45 15.60
CA GLU A 317 -5.92 -26.32 14.82
C GLU A 317 -5.61 -25.74 13.43
N ILE A 318 -6.26 -26.31 12.41
CA ILE A 318 -6.37 -25.73 11.08
C ILE A 318 -7.56 -24.78 11.10
N LEU A 319 -7.28 -23.50 11.26
CA LEU A 319 -8.27 -22.43 11.14
C LEU A 319 -8.67 -22.30 9.66
N LYS A 320 -9.89 -22.72 9.35
CA LYS A 320 -10.47 -22.63 8.01
C LYS A 320 -11.02 -21.22 7.75
N THR A 321 -11.09 -20.82 6.48
CA THR A 321 -11.68 -19.53 6.06
C THR A 321 -13.18 -19.48 6.37
N GLU A 322 -13.76 -18.28 6.44
CA GLU A 322 -15.14 -18.00 6.94
C GLU A 322 -16.31 -18.74 6.25
N SER A 323 -16.08 -19.44 5.14
CA SER A 323 -17.04 -20.40 4.55
C SER A 323 -16.35 -21.73 4.21
N PRO A 324 -15.99 -22.57 5.20
CA PRO A 324 -15.25 -23.80 4.93
C PRO A 324 -16.08 -24.84 4.18
N GLU A 325 -17.41 -24.81 4.35
CA GLU A 325 -18.34 -25.71 3.67
C GLU A 325 -18.42 -25.46 2.16
N GLU A 326 -18.07 -24.26 1.71
CA GLU A 326 -18.00 -23.93 0.28
C GLU A 326 -16.73 -24.50 -0.39
N CYS A 327 -15.75 -24.96 0.41
CA CYS A 327 -14.55 -25.59 -0.11
C CYS A 327 -14.62 -27.11 0.06
N SER A 328 -14.88 -27.81 -1.05
CA SER A 328 -14.93 -29.28 -1.11
C SER A 328 -13.65 -29.98 -0.63
N ILE A 329 -12.51 -29.28 -0.63
CA ILE A 329 -11.23 -29.82 -0.16
C ILE A 329 -11.04 -29.52 1.34
N CYS A 330 -11.09 -28.23 1.72
CA CYS A 330 -10.82 -27.82 3.09
C CYS A 330 -11.91 -28.31 4.07
N GLY A 331 -13.17 -28.41 3.64
CA GLY A 331 -14.28 -28.87 4.47
C GLY A 331 -14.07 -30.27 5.04
N ASN A 332 -13.47 -31.17 4.26
CA ASN A 332 -13.26 -32.58 4.60
C ASN A 332 -12.04 -32.87 5.49
N VAL A 333 -11.20 -31.86 5.74
CA VAL A 333 -10.01 -32.02 6.58
C VAL A 333 -10.36 -31.88 8.06
N LYS A 334 -9.79 -32.74 8.93
CA LYS A 334 -9.92 -32.63 10.39
C LYS A 334 -9.42 -31.26 10.85
N ASN A 335 -10.14 -30.61 11.78
CA ASN A 335 -9.77 -29.27 12.23
C ASN A 335 -8.67 -29.30 13.28
N ILE A 336 -8.73 -30.25 14.21
CA ILE A 336 -7.89 -30.26 15.42
C ILE A 336 -7.01 -31.51 15.40
N TYR A 337 -5.73 -31.33 15.66
CA TYR A 337 -4.72 -32.38 15.80
C TYR A 337 -4.08 -32.22 17.17
N LEU A 338 -4.29 -33.19 18.05
CA LEU A 338 -3.60 -33.24 19.34
C LEU A 338 -2.10 -33.51 19.13
N TRP A 339 -1.27 -33.30 20.16
CA TRP A 339 0.18 -33.45 20.03
C TRP A 339 0.65 -34.85 19.60
N ASP A 340 -0.11 -35.90 19.90
CA ASP A 340 0.12 -37.26 19.43
C ASP A 340 -0.37 -37.51 17.99
N GLU A 341 -1.06 -36.55 17.38
CA GLU A 341 -1.62 -36.62 16.03
C GLU A 341 -0.95 -35.63 15.04
N VAL A 342 -0.09 -34.71 15.50
CA VAL A 342 0.47 -33.63 14.64
C VAL A 342 1.33 -34.16 13.50
N GLU A 343 1.84 -35.38 13.56
CA GLU A 343 2.55 -36.00 12.43
C GLU A 343 1.64 -36.24 11.22
N TYR A 344 0.32 -36.35 11.43
CA TYR A 344 -0.68 -36.56 10.39
C TYR A 344 -1.32 -35.26 9.89
N ILE A 345 -0.86 -34.10 10.36
CA ILE A 345 -1.42 -32.82 9.93
C ILE A 345 -1.10 -32.57 8.45
N PRO A 346 -2.10 -32.29 7.59
CA PRO A 346 -1.85 -32.04 6.18
C PRO A 346 -1.12 -30.72 6.01
N LYS A 347 -0.20 -30.67 5.04
CA LYS A 347 0.56 -29.46 4.71
C LYS A 347 -0.34 -28.42 4.05
N LEU A 348 -0.32 -27.19 4.55
CA LEU A 348 -1.01 -26.05 3.97
C LEU A 348 -0.10 -25.27 3.01
N PRO A 349 -0.66 -24.63 1.96
CA PRO A 349 -2.06 -24.67 1.53
C PRO A 349 -2.45 -26.01 0.88
N LEU A 350 -3.71 -26.42 1.04
CA LEU A 350 -4.23 -27.69 0.50
C LEU A 350 -4.44 -27.66 -1.02
N HIS A 351 -4.64 -26.48 -1.60
CA HIS A 351 -4.84 -26.24 -3.02
C HIS A 351 -4.53 -24.77 -3.35
N PHE A 352 -4.56 -24.41 -4.63
CA PHE A 352 -4.41 -23.01 -5.06
C PHE A 352 -5.54 -22.13 -4.51
N GLY A 353 -5.21 -20.98 -3.95
CA GLY A 353 -6.18 -20.08 -3.32
C GLY A 353 -6.67 -20.49 -1.93
N CYS A 354 -6.20 -21.61 -1.37
CA CYS A 354 -6.46 -21.97 0.02
C CYS A 354 -5.83 -20.93 0.97
N ARG A 355 -6.60 -20.50 1.97
CA ARG A 355 -6.18 -19.51 2.99
C ARG A 355 -6.32 -20.05 4.42
N CYS A 356 -6.39 -21.37 4.58
CA CYS A 356 -6.36 -21.96 5.91
C CYS A 356 -5.02 -21.67 6.59
N LEU A 357 -5.04 -21.62 7.93
CA LEU A 357 -3.87 -21.31 8.75
C LEU A 357 -3.72 -22.30 9.90
N TYR A 358 -2.48 -22.57 10.31
CA TYR A 358 -2.25 -23.26 11.58
C TYR A 358 -2.32 -22.30 12.76
N ILE A 359 -3.03 -22.67 13.81
CA ILE A 359 -3.07 -21.95 15.09
C ILE A 359 -2.89 -22.93 16.26
N ALA A 360 -2.48 -22.42 17.42
CA ALA A 360 -2.45 -23.22 18.64
C ALA A 360 -3.89 -23.53 19.07
N TYR A 361 -4.17 -24.79 19.40
CA TYR A 361 -5.46 -25.22 19.92
C TYR A 361 -5.42 -25.25 21.45
N PHE A 362 -6.41 -24.65 22.09
CA PHE A 362 -6.62 -24.70 23.53
C PHE A 362 -7.99 -25.30 23.81
N LYS A 363 -8.01 -26.45 24.50
CA LYS A 363 -9.23 -27.10 24.92
C LYS A 363 -9.99 -26.17 25.85
N GLN A 364 -11.23 -25.86 25.49
CA GLN A 364 -12.07 -25.04 26.35
C GLN A 364 -12.23 -25.74 27.71
N SER A 365 -11.75 -25.07 28.75
CA SER A 365 -12.03 -25.48 30.13
C SER A 365 -13.54 -25.33 30.33
N LYS A 366 -14.24 -26.43 30.63
CA LYS A 366 -15.64 -26.38 31.04
C LYS A 366 -15.67 -25.65 32.39
N TYR A 367 -15.97 -24.36 32.37
CA TYR A 367 -16.26 -23.57 33.57
C TYR A 367 -17.67 -23.83 34.06
#